data_AF-A0ABD2Y0X7-F1
#
_entry.id   AF-A0ABD2Y0X7-F1
#
_cell.length_a   1.000
_cell.length_b   1.000
_cell.length_c   1.000
_cell.angle_alpha   90.00
_cell.angle_beta   90.00
_cell.angle_gamma   90.00
#
_symmetry.space_group_name_H-M   'P 1'
#
loop_
_entity.id
_entity.type
_entity.pdbx_description
1 polymer ?
#
loop_
_entity_poly.entity_id
_entity_poly.type
_entity_poly.pdbx_seq_one_letter_code
_entity_poly.pdbx_strand_id
1 'polypeptide(L)'
;MEFHFVANAQCDRAKEIEEFQETKAGVKGLVDSGMVSIPRIFVHHEKTLGNYPTNNNLQVPLIDLEGLQYSDRRIEIVDQIHRASETWGFFQLINHGIPISKLDELLQCHKQFHEQPTVVKKEHYSLRSNQHVRFFSNSLFPRLSTNQLERYVGFQFCR
;
A
#
# COMPACT_ATOMS: atom_id res chain seq x y z
N MET A 1 11.54 41.51 21.09
CA MET A 1 11.26 41.49 19.63
C MET A 1 11.38 40.02 19.22
N GLU A 2 10.29 39.29 19.38
CA GLU A 2 10.19 37.90 18.92
C GLU A 2 9.91 37.91 17.42
N PHE A 3 10.74 37.22 16.66
CA PHE A 3 10.37 36.75 15.32
C PHE A 3 10.40 35.22 15.34
N HIS A 4 9.20 34.66 15.35
CA HIS A 4 8.93 33.24 15.18
C HIS A 4 9.56 32.71 13.89
N PHE A 5 10.55 31.83 14.01
CA PHE A 5 11.13 31.07 12.89
C PHE A 5 10.55 29.64 12.87
N VAL A 6 9.24 29.52 12.60
CA VAL A 6 8.57 28.21 12.39
C VAL A 6 8.05 28.07 10.95
N ALA A 7 8.21 29.09 10.11
CA ALA A 7 7.69 29.11 8.74
C ALA A 7 8.56 28.38 7.69
N ASN A 8 9.80 27.98 8.01
CA ASN A 8 10.75 27.48 6.99
C ASN A 8 10.57 25.98 6.69
N ALA A 9 10.58 25.11 7.70
CA ALA A 9 10.62 23.66 7.50
C ALA A 9 9.34 23.04 6.91
N GLN A 10 8.17 23.64 7.19
CA GLN A 10 6.87 23.17 6.67
C GLN A 10 6.65 23.58 5.21
N CYS A 11 7.08 24.79 4.85
CA CYS A 11 7.07 25.29 3.48
C CYS A 11 8.01 24.47 2.59
N ASP A 12 9.22 24.19 3.09
CA ASP A 12 10.22 23.38 2.38
C ASP A 12 9.72 21.95 2.09
N ARG A 13 8.99 21.34 3.04
CA ARG A 13 8.42 20.00 2.85
C ARG A 13 7.32 19.99 1.79
N ALA A 14 6.42 20.98 1.80
CA ALA A 14 5.33 21.06 0.83
C ALA A 14 5.87 21.21 -0.60
N LYS A 15 6.91 22.05 -0.77
CA LYS A 15 7.60 22.22 -2.04
C LYS A 15 8.27 20.93 -2.52
N GLU A 16 8.97 20.20 -1.66
CA GLU A 16 9.56 18.91 -2.03
C GLU A 16 8.50 17.87 -2.44
N ILE A 17 7.31 17.89 -1.82
CA ILE A 17 6.19 17.02 -2.21
C ILE A 17 5.71 17.40 -3.62
N GLU A 18 5.53 18.68 -3.88
CA GLU A 18 5.10 19.18 -5.20
C GLU A 18 6.11 18.80 -6.29
N GLU A 19 7.40 19.10 -6.08
CA GLU A 19 8.48 18.74 -7.00
C GLU A 19 8.51 17.23 -7.27
N PHE A 20 8.37 16.40 -6.22
CA PHE A 20 8.29 14.95 -6.36
C PHE A 20 7.07 14.52 -7.18
N GLN A 21 5.88 15.08 -6.92
CA GLN A 21 4.66 14.74 -7.64
C GLN A 21 4.72 15.16 -9.12
N GLU A 22 5.31 16.32 -9.41
CA GLU A 22 5.51 16.82 -10.78
C GLU A 22 6.43 15.91 -11.60
N THR A 23 7.39 15.22 -10.94
CA THR A 23 8.20 14.23 -11.66
C THR A 23 7.35 13.10 -12.24
N LYS A 24 6.21 12.76 -11.60
CA LYS A 24 5.33 11.62 -11.94
C LYS A 24 6.08 10.29 -12.14
N ALA A 25 7.29 10.19 -11.62
CA ALA A 25 8.19 9.06 -11.80
C ALA A 25 8.09 8.05 -10.65
N GLY A 26 7.43 8.44 -9.56
CA GLY A 26 7.32 7.69 -8.32
C GLY A 26 8.68 7.46 -7.65
N VAL A 27 8.69 6.65 -6.59
CA VAL A 27 9.92 6.37 -5.83
C VAL A 27 10.97 5.67 -6.69
N LYS A 28 10.57 4.78 -7.62
CA LYS A 28 11.51 4.14 -8.54
C LYS A 28 12.29 5.17 -9.38
N GLY A 29 11.63 6.22 -9.85
CA GLY A 29 12.31 7.29 -10.60
C GLY A 29 13.38 8.03 -9.80
N LEU A 30 13.23 8.12 -8.47
CA LEU A 30 14.27 8.64 -7.58
C LEU A 30 15.45 7.67 -7.44
N VAL A 31 15.18 6.36 -7.37
CA VAL A 31 16.24 5.35 -7.32
C VAL A 31 17.02 5.33 -8.64
N ASP A 32 16.30 5.33 -9.77
CA ASP A 32 16.89 5.29 -11.11
C ASP A 32 17.69 6.56 -11.43
N SER A 33 17.40 7.71 -10.80
CA SER A 33 18.17 8.95 -10.96
C SER A 33 19.50 8.97 -10.20
N GLY A 34 19.81 7.92 -9.44
CA GLY A 34 21.05 7.81 -8.67
C GLY A 34 21.04 8.65 -7.39
N MET A 35 19.88 8.84 -6.75
CA MET A 35 19.80 9.58 -5.50
C MET A 35 20.76 9.02 -4.44
N VAL A 36 21.53 9.92 -3.83
CA VAL A 36 22.53 9.61 -2.79
C VAL A 36 22.01 9.82 -1.36
N SER A 37 20.89 10.51 -1.22
CA SER A 37 20.25 10.79 0.07
C SER A 37 18.74 10.68 -0.04
N ILE A 38 18.09 10.24 1.05
CA ILE A 38 16.64 10.09 1.12
C ILE A 38 16.00 11.48 1.26
N PRO A 39 15.08 11.89 0.35
CA PRO A 39 14.34 13.15 0.49
C PRO A 39 13.65 13.27 1.84
N ARG A 40 13.60 14.48 2.43
CA ARG A 40 12.99 14.69 3.75
C ARG A 40 11.52 14.29 3.76
N ILE A 41 10.84 14.32 2.62
CA ILE A 41 9.46 13.84 2.45
C ILE A 41 9.27 12.36 2.84
N PHE A 42 10.30 11.52 2.76
CA PHE A 42 10.25 10.11 3.17
C PHE A 42 10.80 9.83 4.57
N VAL A 43 11.37 10.84 5.24
CA VAL A 43 11.90 10.69 6.60
C VAL A 43 10.77 10.84 7.62
N HIS A 44 10.48 9.75 8.33
CA HIS A 44 9.52 9.76 9.43
C HIS A 44 10.16 10.38 10.68
N HIS A 45 9.51 11.39 11.26
CA HIS A 45 9.96 11.96 12.53
C HIS A 45 9.38 11.12 13.66
N GLU A 46 10.26 10.60 14.52
CA GLU A 46 10.02 9.53 15.52
C GLU A 46 8.83 9.72 16.48
N LYS A 47 8.16 10.87 16.48
CA LYS A 47 6.98 11.15 17.31
C LYS A 47 5.73 10.32 16.97
N THR A 48 5.73 9.50 15.92
CA THR A 48 4.58 8.64 15.54
C THR A 48 4.88 7.15 15.54
N LEU A 49 6.09 6.74 15.91
CA LEU A 49 6.35 5.34 16.28
C LEU A 49 5.89 5.19 17.72
N GLY A 50 4.58 5.01 17.92
CA GLY A 50 4.12 4.45 19.18
C GLY A 50 4.93 3.19 19.46
N ASN A 51 5.27 2.91 20.72
CA ASN A 51 5.79 1.62 21.12
C ASN A 51 4.74 0.57 20.76
N TYR A 52 4.75 0.10 19.51
CA TYR A 52 3.94 -1.02 19.11
C TYR A 52 4.52 -2.20 19.86
N PRO A 53 3.72 -2.91 20.66
CA PRO A 53 4.20 -4.12 21.29
C PRO A 53 4.69 -5.02 20.16
N THR A 54 5.99 -5.36 20.18
CA THR A 54 6.58 -6.40 19.35
C THR A 54 6.07 -7.73 19.89
N ASN A 55 4.77 -7.93 19.76
CA ASN A 55 4.11 -9.15 20.17
C ASN A 55 4.38 -10.13 19.05
N ASN A 56 5.51 -10.84 19.16
CA ASN A 56 6.00 -11.77 18.14
C ASN A 56 5.05 -12.97 17.89
N ASN A 57 3.93 -13.03 18.61
CA ASN A 57 2.91 -14.08 18.54
C ASN A 57 1.67 -13.68 17.72
N LEU A 58 1.66 -12.51 17.08
CA LEU A 58 0.57 -12.10 16.19
C LEU A 58 0.68 -12.84 14.85
N GLN A 59 -0.09 -13.92 14.71
CA GLN A 59 -0.20 -14.65 13.45
C GLN A 59 -1.43 -14.21 12.68
N VAL A 60 -1.23 -13.66 11.47
CA VAL A 60 -2.32 -13.29 10.56
C VAL A 60 -3.16 -14.54 10.26
N PRO A 61 -4.51 -14.47 10.32
CA PRO A 61 -5.38 -15.60 10.03
C PRO A 61 -5.11 -16.17 8.64
N LEU A 62 -5.01 -17.51 8.54
CA LEU A 62 -4.88 -18.25 7.30
C LEU A 62 -6.16 -19.09 7.12
N ILE A 63 -6.88 -18.85 6.02
CA ILE A 63 -8.16 -19.49 5.73
C ILE A 63 -7.99 -20.38 4.51
N ASP A 64 -8.40 -21.64 4.67
CA ASP A 64 -8.34 -22.65 3.62
C ASP A 64 -9.67 -22.75 2.88
N LEU A 65 -9.65 -22.41 1.58
CA LEU A 65 -10.80 -22.43 0.70
C LEU A 65 -11.08 -23.82 0.07
N GLU A 66 -10.31 -24.84 0.42
CA GLU A 66 -10.59 -26.20 -0.02
C GLU A 66 -11.99 -26.66 0.45
N GLY A 67 -12.73 -27.29 -0.46
CA GLY A 67 -14.04 -27.84 -0.16
C GLY A 67 -15.20 -26.84 -0.19
N LEU A 68 -15.01 -25.63 -0.75
CA LEU A 68 -16.08 -24.63 -0.95
C LEU A 68 -17.33 -25.16 -1.68
N GLN A 69 -17.20 -26.24 -2.45
CA GLN A 69 -18.31 -26.91 -3.13
C GLN A 69 -19.26 -27.64 -2.16
N TYR A 70 -18.80 -28.01 -0.95
CA TYR A 70 -19.60 -28.72 0.04
C TYR A 70 -20.31 -27.74 0.99
N SER A 71 -21.60 -27.96 1.24
CA SER A 71 -22.45 -27.01 2.00
C SER A 71 -21.91 -26.74 3.41
N ASP A 72 -21.58 -27.80 4.17
CA ASP A 72 -21.12 -27.67 5.55
C ASP A 72 -19.77 -26.93 5.64
N ARG A 73 -18.84 -27.28 4.75
CA ARG A 73 -17.52 -26.64 4.69
C ARG A 73 -17.62 -25.16 4.28
N ARG A 74 -18.53 -24.83 3.36
CA ARG A 74 -18.76 -23.43 2.96
C ARG A 74 -19.24 -22.58 4.14
N ILE A 75 -20.14 -23.11 4.97
CA ILE A 75 -20.63 -22.40 6.16
C ILE A 75 -19.46 -22.10 7.11
N GLU A 76 -18.60 -23.09 7.35
CA GLU A 76 -17.41 -22.92 8.20
C GLU A 76 -16.45 -21.85 7.64
N ILE A 77 -16.16 -21.89 6.33
CA ILE A 77 -15.26 -20.91 5.69
C ILE A 77 -15.82 -19.49 5.79
N VAL A 78 -17.13 -19.30 5.54
CA VAL A 78 -17.79 -17.99 5.65
C VAL A 78 -17.67 -17.44 7.07
N ASP A 79 -17.86 -18.29 8.07
CA ASP A 79 -17.74 -17.95 9.49
C ASP A 79 -16.28 -17.61 9.88
N GLN A 80 -15.29 -18.31 9.32
CA GLN A 80 -13.88 -17.94 9.46
C GLN A 80 -13.56 -16.56 8.84
N ILE A 81 -14.05 -16.28 7.63
CA ILE A 81 -13.88 -14.99 6.96
C ILE A 81 -14.54 -13.88 7.78
N HIS A 82 -15.75 -14.11 8.28
CA HIS A 82 -16.47 -13.16 9.13
C HIS A 82 -15.64 -12.80 10.36
N ARG A 83 -15.20 -13.80 11.14
CA ARG A 83 -14.37 -13.58 12.33
C ARG A 83 -13.07 -12.87 12.02
N ALA A 84 -12.36 -13.27 10.97
CA ALA A 84 -11.11 -12.63 10.59
C ALA A 84 -11.32 -11.17 10.14
N SER A 85 -12.43 -10.89 9.46
CA SER A 85 -12.81 -9.54 9.05
C SER A 85 -13.09 -8.63 10.25
N GLU A 86 -13.81 -9.14 11.26
CA GLU A 86 -14.14 -8.37 12.47
C GLU A 86 -12.94 -8.15 13.39
N THR A 87 -12.12 -9.18 13.58
CA THR A 87 -11.04 -9.16 14.58
C THR A 87 -9.73 -8.63 14.04
N TRP A 88 -9.41 -8.90 12.77
CA TRP A 88 -8.16 -8.48 12.14
C TRP A 88 -8.36 -7.43 11.06
N GLY A 89 -9.49 -7.45 10.34
CA GLY A 89 -9.65 -6.68 9.10
C GLY A 89 -8.69 -7.13 7.98
N PHE A 90 -7.95 -8.24 8.18
CA PHE A 90 -7.01 -8.79 7.21
C PHE A 90 -6.81 -10.30 7.42
N PHE A 91 -6.70 -11.06 6.33
CA PHE A 91 -6.42 -12.50 6.36
C PHE A 91 -5.74 -13.01 5.08
N GLN A 92 -5.18 -14.21 5.16
CA GLN A 92 -4.53 -14.92 4.06
C GLN A 92 -5.40 -16.08 3.57
N LEU A 93 -5.41 -16.34 2.26
CA LEU A 93 -6.18 -17.40 1.63
C LEU A 93 -5.27 -18.44 0.97
N ILE A 94 -5.52 -19.73 1.21
CA ILE A 94 -4.92 -20.86 0.47
C ILE A 94 -6.01 -21.66 -0.24
N ASN A 95 -5.62 -22.49 -1.22
CA ASN A 95 -6.53 -23.30 -2.03
C ASN A 95 -7.66 -22.48 -2.68
N HIS A 96 -7.39 -21.21 -2.99
CA HIS A 96 -8.35 -20.26 -3.56
C HIS A 96 -8.71 -20.53 -5.03
N GLY A 97 -8.19 -21.61 -5.63
CA GLY A 97 -8.51 -22.05 -7.00
C GLY A 97 -7.87 -21.22 -8.13
N ILE A 98 -7.06 -20.22 -7.80
CA ILE A 98 -6.30 -19.46 -8.82
C ILE A 98 -4.99 -20.20 -9.07
N PRO A 99 -4.68 -20.60 -10.31
CA PRO A 99 -3.43 -21.29 -10.61
C PRO A 99 -2.21 -20.46 -10.23
N ILE A 100 -1.19 -21.10 -9.64
CA ILE A 100 0.07 -20.43 -9.24
C ILE A 100 0.72 -19.72 -10.44
N SER A 101 0.65 -20.32 -11.63
CA SER A 101 1.16 -19.71 -12.86
C SER A 101 0.54 -18.34 -13.18
N LYS A 102 -0.73 -18.10 -12.79
CA LYS A 102 -1.40 -16.81 -12.97
C LYS A 102 -0.95 -15.77 -11.95
N LEU A 103 -0.65 -16.19 -10.72
CA LEU A 103 -0.03 -15.31 -9.73
C LEU A 103 1.38 -14.90 -10.18
N ASP A 104 2.13 -15.84 -10.74
CA ASP A 104 3.48 -15.58 -11.27
C ASP A 104 3.46 -14.65 -12.49
N GLU A 105 2.53 -14.87 -13.42
CA GLU A 105 2.29 -13.98 -14.56
C GLU A 105 1.95 -12.56 -14.10
N LEU A 106 1.07 -12.42 -13.10
CA LEU A 106 0.70 -11.11 -12.54
C LEU A 106 1.90 -10.40 -11.91
N LEU A 107 2.70 -11.10 -11.10
CA LEU A 107 3.91 -10.56 -10.50
C LEU A 107 4.92 -10.14 -11.58
N GLN A 108 5.06 -10.93 -12.63
CA GLN A 108 5.95 -10.63 -13.76
C GLN A 108 5.46 -9.39 -14.54
N CYS A 109 4.17 -9.31 -14.85
CA CYS A 109 3.56 -8.15 -15.49
C CYS A 109 3.73 -6.88 -14.65
N HIS A 110 3.54 -6.97 -13.32
CA HIS A 110 3.74 -5.85 -12.41
C HIS A 110 5.19 -5.35 -12.42
N LYS A 111 6.18 -6.26 -12.39
CA LYS A 111 7.60 -5.92 -12.51
C LYS A 111 7.89 -5.27 -13.86
N GLN A 112 7.45 -5.89 -14.95
CA GLN A 112 7.66 -5.38 -16.31
C GLN A 112 7.10 -3.97 -16.49
N PHE A 113 5.90 -3.69 -15.98
CA PHE A 113 5.33 -2.34 -15.99
C PHE A 113 6.25 -1.33 -15.27
N HIS A 114 6.74 -1.67 -14.08
CA HIS A 114 7.59 -0.76 -13.30
C HIS A 114 8.98 -0.53 -13.93
N GLU A 115 9.50 -1.51 -14.69
CA GLU A 115 10.75 -1.38 -15.44
C GLU A 115 10.62 -0.65 -16.77
N GLN A 116 9.41 -0.28 -17.22
CA GLN A 116 9.26 0.55 -18.41
C GLN A 116 9.84 1.95 -18.22
N PRO A 117 10.21 2.63 -19.33
CA PRO A 117 10.63 4.02 -19.29
C PRO A 117 9.59 4.90 -18.60
N THR A 118 10.07 5.88 -17.83
CA THR A 118 9.21 6.82 -17.08
C THR A 118 8.17 7.51 -17.96
N VAL A 119 8.49 7.81 -19.21
CA VAL A 119 7.57 8.43 -20.17
C VAL A 119 6.29 7.61 -20.35
N VAL A 120 6.39 6.28 -20.43
CA VAL A 120 5.22 5.39 -20.60
C VAL A 120 4.41 5.35 -19.31
N LYS A 121 5.06 5.18 -18.16
CA LYS A 121 4.38 5.15 -16.85
C LYS A 121 3.65 6.46 -16.52
N LYS A 122 4.17 7.60 -17.01
CA LYS A 122 3.58 8.94 -16.83
C LYS A 122 2.18 9.07 -17.45
N GLU A 123 1.91 8.36 -18.55
CA GLU A 123 0.59 8.37 -19.19
C GLU A 123 -0.51 7.82 -18.27
N HIS A 124 -0.13 6.90 -17.39
CA HIS A 124 -1.01 6.29 -16.41
C HIS A 124 -0.93 6.98 -15.03
N TYR A 125 -0.09 8.01 -14.87
CA TYR A 125 0.09 8.65 -13.57
C TYR A 125 -1.08 9.58 -13.23
N SER A 126 -1.76 9.33 -12.11
CA SER A 126 -2.83 10.20 -11.62
C SER A 126 -2.97 10.09 -10.11
N LEU A 127 -3.40 11.16 -9.45
CA LEU A 127 -3.76 11.12 -8.02
C LEU A 127 -5.28 10.99 -7.82
N ARG A 128 -6.07 11.18 -8.89
CA ARG A 128 -7.55 11.20 -8.82
C ARG A 128 -8.12 9.82 -9.04
N SER A 129 -9.07 9.40 -8.20
CA SER A 129 -9.71 8.08 -8.21
C SER A 129 -10.55 7.72 -9.44
N ASN A 130 -10.78 8.65 -10.37
CA ASN A 130 -11.72 8.52 -11.48
C ASN A 130 -11.19 7.79 -12.74
N GLN A 131 -9.94 7.32 -12.73
CA GLN A 131 -9.37 6.55 -13.86
C GLN A 131 -9.47 5.04 -13.64
N HIS A 132 -9.76 4.30 -14.71
CA HIS A 132 -9.87 2.83 -14.71
C HIS A 132 -8.52 2.13 -14.50
N VAL A 133 -7.43 2.69 -15.05
CA VAL A 133 -6.06 2.22 -14.83
C VAL A 133 -5.25 3.41 -14.35
N ARG A 134 -4.52 3.22 -13.25
CA ARG A 134 -3.70 4.27 -12.65
C ARG A 134 -2.42 3.71 -12.06
N PHE A 135 -1.35 4.45 -12.28
CA PHE A 135 -0.11 4.41 -11.52
C PHE A 135 -0.04 5.65 -10.62
N PHE A 136 0.40 5.50 -9.38
CA PHE A 136 0.57 6.63 -8.48
C PHE A 136 1.62 6.30 -7.44
N SER A 137 2.24 7.34 -6.88
CA SER A 137 3.10 7.20 -5.71
C SER A 137 2.36 7.74 -4.50
N ASN A 138 2.38 7.01 -3.40
CA ASN A 138 1.77 7.47 -2.16
C ASN A 138 2.68 8.52 -1.50
N SER A 139 2.78 9.70 -2.11
CA SER A 139 3.35 10.88 -1.45
C SER A 139 2.27 11.46 -0.56
N LEU A 140 2.24 10.97 0.69
CA LEU A 140 1.61 11.60 1.85
C LEU A 140 0.43 12.51 1.51
N PHE A 141 -0.73 11.92 1.30
CA PHE A 141 -1.98 12.65 1.51
C PHE A 141 -1.86 13.36 2.88
N PRO A 142 -2.14 14.67 3.01
CA PRO A 142 -2.39 15.23 4.33
C PRO A 142 -3.45 14.35 4.94
N ARG A 143 -3.10 13.63 6.03
CA ARG A 143 -3.92 12.62 6.73
C ARG A 143 -5.34 12.67 6.20
N LEU A 144 -5.70 11.76 5.29
CA LEU A 144 -7.12 11.44 5.14
C LEU A 144 -7.58 11.22 6.57
N SER A 145 -8.59 11.99 7.00
CA SER A 145 -9.14 11.82 8.34
C SER A 145 -9.31 10.32 8.54
N THR A 146 -8.79 9.84 9.67
CA THR A 146 -8.68 8.44 10.07
C THR A 146 -9.96 7.62 9.85
N ASN A 147 -11.08 8.31 9.62
CA ASN A 147 -12.43 7.83 9.37
C ASN A 147 -12.65 7.16 7.98
N GLN A 148 -11.68 7.15 7.05
CA GLN A 148 -11.83 6.46 5.74
C GLN A 148 -11.17 5.08 5.67
N LEU A 149 -10.28 4.73 6.60
CA LEU A 149 -9.62 3.41 6.63
C LEU A 149 -10.41 2.37 7.45
N GLU A 150 -11.38 2.77 8.24
CA GLU A 150 -12.13 1.89 9.17
C GLU A 150 -13.13 0.93 8.48
N ARG A 151 -13.16 0.85 7.15
CA ARG A 151 -14.12 -0.01 6.42
C ARG A 151 -13.50 -0.96 5.39
N TYR A 152 -12.18 -1.04 5.31
CA TYR A 152 -11.53 -1.93 4.35
C TYR A 152 -11.07 -3.20 5.05
N VAL A 153 -11.71 -4.32 4.69
CA VAL A 153 -11.18 -5.65 4.97
C VAL A 153 -10.23 -6.01 3.83
N GLY A 154 -8.96 -6.25 4.15
CA GLY A 154 -7.97 -6.71 3.18
C GLY A 154 -7.83 -8.23 3.18
N PHE A 155 -7.32 -8.78 2.09
CA PHE A 155 -6.91 -10.17 2.04
C PHE A 155 -5.73 -10.36 1.10
N GLN A 156 -4.98 -11.45 1.29
CA GLN A 156 -3.87 -11.84 0.42
C GLN A 156 -4.02 -13.29 -0.03
N PHE A 157 -3.86 -13.53 -1.33
CA PHE A 157 -3.73 -14.87 -1.87
C PHE A 157 -2.31 -15.40 -1.59
N CYS A 158 -2.24 -16.55 -0.93
CA CYS A 158 -1.01 -17.29 -0.73
C CYS A 158 -0.72 -18.20 -1.92
N ARG A 159 0.56 -18.41 -2.21
CA ARG A 159 0.99 -19.41 -3.19
C ARG A 159 0.79 -20.83 -2.70
#